data_AF-A0A917VHN5-F1
#
_entry.id   AF-A0A917VHN5-F1
#
_cell.length_a   1.000
_cell.length_b   1.000
_cell.length_c   1.000
_cell.angle_alpha   90.00
_cell.angle_beta   90.00
_cell.angle_gamma   90.00
#
_symmetry.space_group_name_H-M   'P 1'
#
loop_
_entity.id
_entity.type
_entity.pdbx_description
1 polymer ?
#
loop_
_entity_poly.entity_id
_entity_poly.type
_entity_poly.pdbx_seq_one_letter_code
_entity_poly.pdbx_strand_id
1 'polypeptide(L)'
;MPTRVNRQTVDLSAYPDLLVLYLGMRVNRLYGIRTFFSFGRKINESVAGKPDGLLLHEPVYYSFFPMNMGMRQYWRDLPSLLAFAQSEPHRQWWLDFLRDSGGTGFWHETYSIKGGMEAVYDDVPRPLGFGRFAGTQRARGPMFGSAARLRRSEAGSPAISETDLYKS
;
A
#
# COMPACT_ATOMS: atom_id res chain seq x y z
N MET A 1 9.63 -15.29 -31.18
CA MET A 1 8.32 -15.68 -30.62
C MET A 1 7.98 -14.70 -29.51
N PRO A 2 6.75 -14.20 -29.39
CA PRO A 2 6.36 -13.33 -28.28
C PRO A 2 6.51 -14.08 -26.95
N THR A 3 7.04 -13.40 -25.93
CA THR A 3 7.17 -13.95 -24.58
C THR A 3 5.80 -14.01 -23.92
N ARG A 4 5.45 -15.16 -23.33
CA ARG A 4 4.16 -15.36 -22.65
C ARG A 4 4.13 -14.60 -21.33
N VAL A 5 3.02 -13.91 -21.07
CA VAL A 5 2.81 -13.17 -19.83
C VAL A 5 2.57 -14.14 -18.67
N ASN A 6 3.41 -14.06 -17.65
CA ASN A 6 3.20 -14.72 -16.38
C ASN A 6 2.27 -13.89 -15.49
N ARG A 7 0.97 -14.20 -15.57
CA ARG A 7 -0.07 -13.56 -14.76
C ARG A 7 -0.22 -14.21 -13.39
N GLN A 8 0.01 -13.41 -12.35
CA GLN A 8 -0.09 -13.78 -10.95
C GLN A 8 -1.12 -12.91 -10.21
N THR A 9 -1.52 -13.36 -9.03
CA THR A 9 -2.48 -12.71 -8.13
C THR A 9 -2.17 -13.08 -6.69
N VAL A 10 -2.84 -12.44 -5.73
CA VAL A 10 -2.81 -12.76 -4.29
C VAL A 10 -4.12 -13.36 -3.82
N ASP A 11 -4.07 -14.20 -2.78
CA ASP A 11 -5.22 -14.51 -1.92
C ASP A 11 -5.09 -13.74 -0.60
N LEU A 12 -6.08 -12.90 -0.31
CA LEU A 12 -6.13 -12.06 0.89
C LEU A 12 -7.02 -12.67 1.99
N SER A 13 -7.47 -13.92 1.84
CA SER A 13 -8.33 -14.61 2.81
C SER A 13 -7.73 -14.65 4.23
N ALA A 14 -6.40 -14.73 4.36
CA ALA A 14 -5.69 -14.70 5.63
C ALA A 14 -5.67 -13.31 6.32
N TYR A 15 -6.14 -12.25 5.65
CA TYR A 15 -6.09 -10.87 6.14
C TYR A 15 -7.48 -10.21 6.09
N PRO A 16 -8.46 -10.70 6.88
CA PRO A 16 -9.86 -10.26 6.81
C PRO A 16 -10.11 -8.81 7.23
N ASP A 17 -9.20 -8.22 8.00
CA ASP A 17 -9.29 -6.83 8.49
C ASP A 17 -8.18 -5.92 7.92
N LEU A 18 -7.54 -6.34 6.83
CA LEU A 18 -6.47 -5.62 6.16
C LEU A 18 -6.84 -4.14 5.91
N LEU A 19 -5.90 -3.26 6.25
CA LEU A 19 -5.95 -1.86 5.90
C LEU A 19 -4.78 -1.49 4.98
N VAL A 20 -5.06 -0.62 4.03
CA VAL A 20 -4.04 0.07 3.22
C VAL A 20 -4.07 1.53 3.60
N LEU A 21 -2.96 2.02 4.13
CA LEU A 21 -2.79 3.42 4.50
C LEU A 21 -1.81 4.06 3.52
N TYR A 22 -2.29 5.05 2.77
CA TYR A 22 -1.42 6.01 2.12
C TYR A 22 -1.25 7.20 3.05
N LEU A 23 -0.03 7.68 3.20
CA LEU A 23 0.26 8.88 3.95
C LEU A 23 1.42 9.61 3.29
N GLY A 24 1.51 10.92 3.47
CA GLY A 24 2.55 11.69 2.80
C GLY A 24 2.69 13.12 3.28
N MET A 25 3.77 13.73 2.83
CA MET A 25 4.15 15.09 3.16
C MET A 25 4.45 15.87 1.88
N ARG A 26 3.84 17.05 1.77
CA ARG A 26 4.04 17.99 0.66
C ARG A 26 4.67 19.28 1.18
N VAL A 27 5.73 19.75 0.51
CA VAL A 27 6.34 21.05 0.82
C VAL A 27 5.46 22.16 0.27
N ASN A 28 4.98 23.06 1.15
CA ASN A 28 4.12 24.18 0.77
C ASN A 28 4.89 25.52 0.78
N ARG A 29 5.99 25.60 1.53
CA ARG A 29 6.86 26.79 1.64
C ARG A 29 8.33 26.37 1.56
N LEU A 30 9.20 27.25 1.06
CA LEU A 30 10.64 26.96 0.90
C LEU A 30 11.33 26.55 2.20
N TYR A 31 10.96 27.13 3.35
CA TYR A 31 11.52 26.73 4.64
C TYR A 31 11.09 25.32 5.09
N GLY A 32 10.02 24.78 4.50
CA GLY A 32 9.54 23.41 4.77
C GLY A 32 10.39 22.30 4.18
N ILE A 33 11.39 22.64 3.35
CA ILE A 33 12.37 21.68 2.85
C ILE A 33 13.14 21.03 4.01
N ARG A 34 13.48 21.80 5.06
CA ARG A 34 14.18 21.28 6.24
C ARG A 34 13.32 20.27 7.01
N THR A 35 12.05 20.61 7.23
CA THR A 35 11.06 19.76 7.89
C THR A 35 10.88 18.45 7.14
N PHE A 36 10.76 18.52 5.81
CA PHE A 36 10.58 17.37 4.93
C PHE A 36 11.68 16.32 5.08
N PHE A 37 12.95 16.71 5.04
CA PHE A 37 14.06 15.77 5.20
C PHE A 37 14.16 15.18 6.63
N SER A 38 13.85 15.98 7.65
CA SER A 38 13.84 15.50 9.04
C SER A 38 12.75 14.43 9.27
N PHE A 39 11.56 14.64 8.71
CA PHE A 39 10.45 13.70 8.82
C PHE A 39 10.72 12.37 8.11
N GLY A 40 11.36 12.39 6.94
CA GLY A 40 11.72 11.15 6.23
C GLY A 40 12.56 10.19 7.08
N ARG A 41 13.54 10.71 7.84
CA ARG A 41 14.37 9.89 8.74
C ARG A 41 13.55 9.28 9.88
N LYS A 42 12.73 10.12 10.54
CA LYS A 42 11.86 9.72 11.65
C LYS A 42 10.90 8.59 11.26
N ILE A 43 10.30 8.67 10.07
CA ILE A 43 9.39 7.64 9.56
C ILE A 43 10.13 6.32 9.38
N ASN A 44 11.27 6.34 8.69
CA ASN A 44 12.09 5.14 8.46
C ASN A 44 12.51 4.48 9.77
N GLU A 45 12.91 5.26 10.78
CA GLU A 45 13.22 4.76 12.11
C GLU A 45 12.00 4.11 12.79
N SER A 46 10.82 4.74 12.72
CA SER A 46 9.60 4.23 13.35
C SER A 46 9.12 2.89 12.77
N VAL A 47 9.33 2.66 11.46
CA VAL A 47 8.92 1.42 10.79
C VAL A 47 10.01 0.34 10.82
N ALA A 48 11.28 0.71 11.01
CA ALA A 48 12.39 -0.23 11.12
C ALA A 48 12.23 -1.20 12.30
N GLY A 49 11.58 -0.74 13.37
CA GLY A 49 11.22 -1.57 14.53
C GLY A 49 10.18 -2.66 14.26
N LYS A 50 9.62 -2.73 13.03
CA LYS A 50 8.54 -3.66 12.65
C LYS A 50 7.41 -3.69 13.70
N PRO A 51 6.70 -2.57 13.88
CA PRO A 51 5.60 -2.51 14.84
C PRO A 51 4.59 -3.62 14.57
N ASP A 52 3.99 -4.14 15.64
CA ASP A 52 3.01 -5.22 15.51
C ASP A 52 1.87 -4.80 14.56
N GLY A 53 1.46 -5.73 13.71
CA GLY A 53 0.44 -5.51 12.68
C GLY A 53 0.91 -4.78 11.43
N LEU A 54 2.10 -4.15 11.39
CA LEU A 54 2.64 -3.60 10.14
C LEU A 54 3.18 -4.73 9.25
N LEU A 55 2.46 -5.02 8.16
CA LEU A 55 2.80 -6.07 7.20
C LEU A 55 3.86 -5.63 6.20
N LEU A 56 3.77 -4.38 5.74
CA LEU A 56 4.68 -3.82 4.75
C LEU A 56 4.67 -2.30 4.80
N HIS A 57 5.84 -1.69 4.60
CA HIS A 57 6.03 -0.27 4.39
C HIS A 57 6.79 -0.03 3.08
N GLU A 58 6.22 0.80 2.20
CA GLU A 58 6.81 1.14 0.90
C GLU A 58 6.83 2.68 0.74
N PRO A 59 7.98 3.29 0.40
CA PRO A 59 8.01 4.69 0.04
C PRO A 59 7.31 4.92 -1.31
N VAL A 60 6.56 6.01 -1.42
CA VAL A 60 5.85 6.40 -2.64
C VAL A 60 6.25 7.82 -3.01
N TYR A 61 6.60 8.02 -4.27
CA TYR A 61 6.97 9.32 -4.79
C TYR A 61 5.83 9.91 -5.61
N TYR A 62 5.38 11.13 -5.27
CA TYR A 62 4.24 11.77 -5.94
C TYR A 62 4.66 12.91 -6.86
N SER A 63 5.60 13.77 -6.46
CA SER A 63 6.06 14.87 -7.30
C SER A 63 7.44 15.41 -6.88
N PHE A 64 8.20 15.90 -7.87
CA PHE A 64 9.47 16.60 -7.67
C PHE A 64 9.27 18.06 -7.28
N PHE A 65 8.31 18.73 -7.93
CA PHE A 65 8.06 20.14 -7.70
C PHE A 65 6.55 20.45 -7.75
N PRO A 66 5.95 20.96 -6.65
CA PRO A 66 6.52 21.01 -5.30
C PRO A 66 6.81 19.60 -4.76
N MET A 67 7.85 19.44 -3.93
CA MET A 67 8.24 18.14 -3.37
C MET A 67 7.07 17.50 -2.62
N ASN A 68 6.68 16.31 -3.04
CA ASN A 68 5.66 15.50 -2.39
C ASN A 68 6.11 14.04 -2.39
N MET A 69 6.37 13.53 -1.19
CA MET A 69 6.70 12.14 -0.95
C MET A 69 5.76 11.58 0.09
N GLY A 70 5.42 10.32 -0.09
CA GLY A 70 4.61 9.57 0.85
C GLY A 70 5.13 8.17 1.04
N MET A 71 4.25 7.36 1.59
CA MET A 71 4.45 5.97 1.85
C MET A 71 3.11 5.27 1.83
N ARG A 72 3.16 4.01 1.43
CA ARG A 72 2.08 3.06 1.51
C ARG A 72 2.42 2.05 2.59
N GLN A 73 1.52 1.90 3.55
CA GLN A 73 1.61 0.92 4.60
C GLN A 73 0.46 -0.06 4.51
N TYR A 74 0.76 -1.32 4.82
CA TYR A 74 -0.22 -2.39 4.92
C TYR A 74 -0.28 -2.83 6.37
N TRP A 75 -1.49 -2.82 6.93
CA TRP A 75 -1.73 -3.14 8.33
C TRP A 75 -2.68 -4.32 8.44
N ARG A 76 -2.36 -5.27 9.32
CA ARG A 76 -3.16 -6.48 9.57
C ARG A 76 -4.59 -6.15 9.98
N ASP A 77 -4.75 -5.13 10.83
CA ASP A 77 -6.02 -4.74 11.42
C ASP A 77 -5.97 -3.28 11.95
N LEU A 78 -7.15 -2.69 12.19
CA LEU A 78 -7.28 -1.32 12.72
C LEU A 78 -6.72 -1.16 14.15
N PRO A 79 -6.97 -2.06 15.11
CA PRO A 79 -6.41 -1.95 16.45
C PRO A 79 -4.89 -1.80 16.47
N SER A 80 -4.18 -2.61 15.69
CA SER A 80 -2.70 -2.56 15.60
C SER A 80 -2.21 -1.23 15.03
N LEU A 81 -2.89 -0.72 13.99
CA LEU A 81 -2.60 0.61 13.42
C LEU A 81 -2.80 1.73 14.45
N LEU A 82 -3.92 1.70 15.19
CA LEU A 82 -4.21 2.72 16.21
C LEU A 82 -3.23 2.66 17.38
N ALA A 83 -2.86 1.46 17.81
CA ALA A 83 -1.85 1.27 18.85
C ALA A 83 -0.50 1.87 18.44
N PHE A 84 -0.07 1.65 17.19
CA PHE A 84 1.13 2.29 16.66
C PHE A 84 1.00 3.82 16.59
N ALA A 85 -0.11 4.35 16.07
CA ALA A 85 -0.33 5.80 15.97
C ALA A 85 -0.33 6.51 17.34
N GLN A 86 -0.72 5.79 18.41
CA GLN A 86 -0.70 6.29 19.79
C GLN A 86 0.62 6.03 20.52
N SER A 87 1.50 5.19 19.98
CA SER A 87 2.77 4.86 20.60
C SER A 87 3.75 6.03 20.56
N GLU A 88 4.67 6.05 21.53
CA GLU A 88 5.79 6.97 21.51
C GLU A 88 6.95 6.35 20.71
N PRO A 89 7.71 7.13 19.92
CA PRO A 89 7.67 8.60 19.82
C PRO A 89 6.70 9.15 18.77
N HIS A 90 5.90 8.30 18.11
CA HIS A 90 5.05 8.71 16.99
C HIS A 90 4.03 9.78 17.42
N ARG A 91 3.35 9.55 18.54
CA ARG A 91 2.35 10.46 19.09
C ARG A 91 2.94 11.84 19.39
N GLN A 92 4.10 11.92 20.05
CA GLN A 92 4.74 13.21 20.32
C GLN A 92 5.08 13.96 19.03
N TRP A 93 5.61 13.28 18.01
CA TRP A 93 5.91 13.92 16.72
C TRP A 93 4.67 14.46 16.02
N TRP A 94 3.55 13.74 16.12
CA TRP A 94 2.29 14.21 15.57
C TRP A 94 1.76 15.45 16.29
N LEU A 95 1.85 15.48 17.63
CA LEU A 95 1.51 16.67 18.41
C LEU A 95 2.38 17.88 18.04
N ASP A 96 3.68 17.66 17.84
CA ASP A 96 4.60 18.72 17.41
C ASP A 96 4.23 19.25 16.01
N PHE A 97 3.88 18.36 15.08
CA PHE A 97 3.42 18.73 13.74
C PHE A 97 2.11 19.53 13.75
N LEU A 98 1.16 19.16 14.61
CA LEU A 98 -0.11 19.87 14.73
C LEU A 98 0.06 21.28 15.33
N ARG A 99 1.10 21.49 16.13
CA ARG A 99 1.46 22.82 16.66
C ARG A 99 2.14 23.68 15.60
N ASP A 100 3.06 23.08 14.83
CA ASP A 100 3.75 23.75 13.74
C ASP A 100 4.07 22.74 12.62
N SER A 101 3.41 22.91 11.48
CA SER A 101 3.65 22.07 10.29
C SER A 101 4.98 22.37 9.60
N GLY A 102 5.69 23.41 10.05
CA GLY A 102 7.02 23.77 9.58
C GLY A 102 7.05 24.07 8.09
N GLY A 103 5.97 24.61 7.50
CA GLY A 103 5.88 24.94 6.08
C GLY A 103 5.58 23.74 5.17
N THR A 104 5.20 22.61 5.74
CA THR A 104 4.77 21.41 5.04
C THR A 104 3.27 21.15 5.26
N GLY A 105 2.69 20.28 4.44
CA GLY A 105 1.38 19.69 4.67
C GLY A 105 1.54 18.19 4.81
N PHE A 106 0.70 17.58 5.64
CA PHE A 106 0.64 16.14 5.81
C PHE A 106 -0.76 15.66 5.44
N TRP A 107 -0.83 14.50 4.80
CA TRP A 107 -2.08 13.91 4.35
C TRP A 107 -2.05 12.40 4.58
N HIS A 108 -3.23 11.80 4.73
CA HIS A 108 -3.38 10.36 4.85
C HIS A 108 -4.74 9.91 4.30
N GLU A 109 -4.76 8.72 3.72
CA GLU A 109 -5.94 8.05 3.16
C GLU A 109 -5.92 6.59 3.62
N THR A 110 -6.99 6.15 4.29
CA THR A 110 -7.10 4.78 4.83
C THR A 110 -8.19 4.01 4.10
N TYR A 111 -7.85 2.84 3.58
CA TYR A 111 -8.76 1.94 2.89
C TYR A 111 -8.86 0.62 3.64
N SER A 112 -10.08 0.12 3.82
CA SER A 112 -10.33 -1.17 4.46
C SER A 112 -10.70 -2.23 3.43
N ILE A 113 -10.25 -3.47 3.65
CA ILE A 113 -10.62 -4.61 2.81
C ILE A 113 -12.12 -4.94 2.85
N LYS A 114 -12.87 -4.37 3.80
CA LYS A 114 -14.34 -4.49 3.87
C LYS A 114 -14.98 -3.89 2.61
N GLY A 115 -15.33 -4.76 1.66
CA GLY A 115 -15.80 -4.38 0.33
C GLY A 115 -15.03 -5.05 -0.83
N GLY A 116 -13.93 -5.72 -0.50
CA GLY A 116 -13.05 -6.44 -1.43
C GLY A 116 -11.78 -5.65 -1.74
N MET A 117 -10.65 -6.35 -1.86
CA MET A 117 -9.42 -5.86 -2.46
C MET A 117 -8.90 -6.95 -3.40
N GLU A 118 -8.30 -6.53 -4.52
CA GLU A 118 -7.74 -7.45 -5.49
C GLU A 118 -6.43 -6.90 -6.03
N ALA A 119 -5.54 -7.77 -6.49
CA ALA A 119 -4.40 -7.38 -7.29
C ALA A 119 -4.08 -8.43 -8.34
N VAL A 120 -3.60 -7.96 -9.48
CA VAL A 120 -3.01 -8.77 -10.53
C VAL A 120 -1.59 -8.27 -10.82
N TYR A 121 -0.69 -9.19 -11.09
CA TYR A 121 0.70 -8.92 -11.41
C TYR A 121 1.04 -9.66 -12.70
N ASP A 122 1.19 -8.91 -13.79
CA ASP A 122 1.57 -9.43 -15.10
C ASP A 122 3.05 -9.16 -15.34
N ASP A 123 3.87 -10.22 -15.47
CA ASP A 123 5.32 -10.14 -15.69
C ASP A 123 6.10 -9.28 -14.69
N VAL A 124 5.61 -9.20 -13.45
CA VAL A 124 6.31 -8.53 -12.36
C VAL A 124 7.30 -9.52 -11.72
N PRO A 125 8.63 -9.31 -11.84
CA PRO A 125 9.62 -10.31 -11.43
C PRO A 125 9.83 -10.40 -9.91
N ARG A 126 9.54 -9.32 -9.17
CA ARG A 126 9.65 -9.28 -7.71
C ARG A 126 8.30 -8.93 -7.11
N PRO A 127 7.82 -9.65 -6.07
CA PRO A 127 6.57 -9.29 -5.43
C PRO A 127 6.57 -7.83 -4.95
N LEU A 128 5.46 -7.15 -5.12
CA LEU A 128 5.24 -5.78 -4.69
C LEU A 128 3.86 -5.65 -4.04
N GLY A 129 3.66 -4.65 -3.18
CA GLY A 129 2.38 -4.47 -2.49
C GLY A 129 1.91 -5.75 -1.77
N PHE A 130 0.67 -6.17 -2.02
CA PHE A 130 0.08 -7.37 -1.39
C PHE A 130 0.93 -8.64 -1.54
N GLY A 131 1.55 -8.86 -2.71
CA GLY A 131 2.36 -10.05 -2.97
C GLY A 131 3.56 -10.22 -2.02
N ARG A 132 4.00 -9.16 -1.33
CA ARG A 132 5.13 -9.21 -0.40
C ARG A 132 4.79 -9.85 0.96
N PHE A 133 3.52 -9.85 1.36
CA PHE A 133 3.09 -10.41 2.64
C PHE A 133 2.07 -11.54 2.49
N ALA A 134 1.25 -11.53 1.43
CA ALA A 134 0.27 -12.58 1.15
C ALA A 134 0.83 -13.69 0.24
N GLY A 135 2.00 -13.48 -0.36
CA GLY A 135 2.53 -14.34 -1.41
C GLY A 135 1.79 -14.14 -2.74
N THR A 136 2.28 -14.78 -3.81
CA THR A 136 1.64 -14.75 -5.12
C THR A 136 1.35 -16.16 -5.63
N GLN A 137 0.27 -16.29 -6.39
CA GLN A 137 -0.12 -17.52 -7.07
C GLN A 137 -0.51 -17.22 -8.51
N ARG A 138 -0.52 -18.24 -9.36
CA ARG A 138 -1.00 -18.09 -10.74
C ARG A 138 -2.49 -17.71 -10.73
N ALA A 139 -2.87 -16.76 -11.59
CA ALA A 139 -4.28 -16.45 -11.78
C ALA A 139 -4.96 -17.59 -12.55
N ARG A 140 -5.92 -18.26 -11.92
CA ARG A 140 -6.67 -19.40 -12.47
C ARG A 140 -8.08 -19.41 -11.90
N GLY A 141 -9.06 -19.89 -12.67
CA GLY A 141 -10.45 -20.03 -12.23
C GLY A 141 -11.02 -18.75 -11.62
N PRO A 142 -11.63 -18.80 -10.41
CA PRO A 142 -12.16 -17.61 -9.74
C PRO A 142 -11.13 -16.49 -9.50
N MET A 143 -9.84 -16.83 -9.48
CA MET A 143 -8.77 -15.84 -9.27
C MET A 143 -8.31 -15.16 -10.56
N PHE A 144 -8.90 -15.52 -11.71
CA PHE A 144 -8.56 -14.94 -13.01
C PHE A 144 -9.24 -13.58 -13.25
N GLY A 145 -10.52 -13.47 -12.89
CA GLY A 145 -11.33 -12.26 -13.04
C GLY A 145 -11.27 -11.31 -11.82
N SER A 146 -11.32 -10.01 -12.07
CA SER A 146 -11.26 -8.98 -11.01
C SER A 146 -12.47 -9.03 -10.07
N ALA A 147 -13.69 -9.11 -10.61
CA ALA A 147 -14.92 -9.17 -9.81
C ALA A 147 -14.92 -10.35 -8.83
N ALA A 148 -14.52 -11.53 -9.30
CA ALA A 148 -14.43 -12.72 -8.45
C ALA A 148 -13.39 -12.58 -7.34
N ARG A 149 -12.22 -11.97 -7.60
CA ARG A 149 -11.22 -11.64 -6.55
C ARG A 149 -11.77 -10.63 -5.53
N LEU A 150 -12.56 -9.66 -5.97
CA LEU A 150 -13.27 -8.71 -5.10
C LEU A 150 -14.46 -9.33 -4.36
N ARG A 151 -14.75 -10.63 -4.58
CA ARG A 151 -15.94 -11.33 -4.07
C ARG A 151 -17.24 -10.67 -4.51
N ARG A 152 -17.27 -10.14 -5.73
CA ARG A 152 -18.43 -9.54 -6.40
C ARG A 152 -18.99 -10.50 -7.43
N SER A 153 -20.31 -10.52 -7.57
CA SER A 153 -21.04 -11.32 -8.56
C SER A 153 -21.18 -10.61 -9.92
N GLU A 154 -20.55 -9.45 -10.09
CA GLU A 154 -20.62 -8.68 -11.34
C GLU A 154 -19.98 -9.47 -12.49
N ALA A 155 -20.77 -9.70 -13.54
CA ALA A 155 -20.34 -10.41 -14.72
C ALA A 155 -19.61 -9.44 -15.65
N GLY A 156 -18.28 -9.51 -15.66
CA GLY A 156 -17.43 -8.90 -16.68
C GLY A 156 -16.66 -9.98 -17.44
N SER A 157 -16.75 -9.98 -18.76
CA SER A 157 -15.88 -10.82 -19.59
C SER A 157 -14.44 -10.30 -19.47
N PRO A 158 -13.45 -11.15 -19.14
CA PRO A 158 -12.06 -10.72 -19.14
C PRO A 158 -11.62 -10.36 -20.55
N ALA A 159 -10.63 -9.47 -20.67
CA ALA A 159 -10.11 -9.04 -21.98
C ALA A 159 -9.53 -10.19 -22.82
N ILE A 160 -9.07 -11.26 -22.18
CA ILE A 160 -8.64 -12.52 -22.79
C ILE A 160 -9.14 -13.66 -21.91
N SER A 161 -9.52 -14.80 -22.50
CA SER A 161 -9.91 -15.96 -21.70
C SER A 161 -8.68 -16.59 -21.01
N GLU A 162 -8.92 -17.26 -19.88
CA GLU A 162 -7.88 -18.05 -19.20
C GLU A 162 -7.26 -19.09 -20.14
N THR A 163 -8.11 -19.73 -20.95
CA THR A 163 -7.69 -20.73 -21.94
C THR A 163 -6.74 -20.13 -22.95
N ASP A 164 -7.07 -18.98 -23.53
CA ASP A 164 -6.26 -18.35 -24.57
C ASP A 164 -4.92 -17.86 -24.00
N LEU A 165 -4.93 -17.29 -22.79
CA LEU A 165 -3.70 -16.81 -22.14
C LEU A 165 -2.71 -17.96 -21.83
N TYR A 166 -3.21 -19.16 -21.51
CA TYR A 166 -2.36 -20.26 -21.05
C TYR A 166 -2.17 -21.40 -22.05
N LYS A 167 -2.99 -21.50 -23.10
CA LYS A 167 -2.81 -22.48 -24.19
C LYS A 167 -2.01 -21.94 -25.39
N SER A 168 -1.99 -20.62 -25.61
CA SER A 168 -1.18 -19.98 -26.68
C SER A 168 0.29 -19.88 -26.30
#